data_AF-A0AAV1IMI8-F1
#
_entry.id   AF-A0AAV1IMI8-F1
#
_cell.length_a   1.000
_cell.length_b   1.000
_cell.length_c   1.000
_cell.angle_alpha   90.00
_cell.angle_beta   90.00
_cell.angle_gamma   90.00
#
_symmetry.space_group_name_H-M   'P 1'
#
loop_
_entity.id
_entity.type
_entity.pdbx_description
1 polymer ?
#
loop_
_entity_poly.entity_id
_entity_poly.type
_entity_poly.pdbx_seq_one_letter_code
_entity_poly.pdbx_strand_id
1 'polypeptide(L)'
;MSKFSLEFKREVSEKYLEGELSLKSVGKMYNIDPSTVRKWAYVYRKHGLKTLTGQKRRYDDNFRLNVVRDVIDNSLSIREAAVKYGIPAFNTISKWIKKYSE
;
A
#
# COMPACT_ATOMS: atom_id res chain seq x y z
N MET A 1 -12.99 5.09 -3.96
CA MET A 1 -12.37 5.77 -5.11
C MET A 1 -11.23 6.63 -4.59
N SER A 2 -9.99 6.45 -5.08
CA SER A 2 -8.90 7.35 -4.70
C SER A 2 -9.17 8.72 -5.31
N LYS A 3 -9.34 9.76 -4.49
CA LYS A 3 -9.67 11.14 -4.92
C LYS A 3 -8.59 11.79 -5.81
N PHE A 4 -7.43 11.15 -5.93
CA PHE A 4 -6.26 11.63 -6.67
C PHE A 4 -5.68 10.51 -7.54
N SER A 5 -5.54 10.78 -8.83
CA SER A 5 -4.91 9.90 -9.82
C SER A 5 -3.43 9.70 -9.51
N LEU A 6 -2.88 8.57 -9.96
CA LEU A 6 -1.48 8.20 -9.76
C LEU A 6 -0.50 9.25 -10.30
N GLU A 7 -0.79 9.75 -11.49
CA GLU A 7 -0.01 10.78 -12.17
C GLU A 7 0.00 12.09 -11.39
N PHE A 8 -1.14 12.48 -10.83
CA PHE A 8 -1.24 13.67 -10.00
C PHE A 8 -0.38 13.56 -8.72
N LYS A 9 -0.39 12.40 -8.06
CA LYS A 9 0.48 12.19 -6.89
C LYS A 9 1.96 12.19 -7.24
N ARG A 10 2.30 11.73 -8.46
CA ARG A 10 3.65 11.77 -9.01
C ARG A 10 4.12 13.20 -9.15
N GLU A 11 3.36 14.01 -9.87
CA GLU A 11 3.66 15.41 -10.18
C GLU A 11 3.90 16.21 -8.89
N VAL A 12 3.00 16.06 -7.91
CA VAL A 12 3.14 16.72 -6.59
C VAL A 12 4.40 16.27 -5.85
N SER A 13 4.77 14.99 -5.95
CA SER A 13 5.96 14.45 -5.30
C SER A 13 7.25 14.91 -5.99
N GLU A 14 7.28 14.92 -7.32
CA GLU A 14 8.40 15.40 -8.12
C GLU A 14 8.61 16.90 -7.89
N LYS A 15 7.55 17.72 -7.93
CA LYS A 15 7.64 19.16 -7.65
C LYS A 15 8.20 19.50 -6.27
N TYR A 16 7.90 18.68 -5.26
CA TYR A 16 8.52 18.83 -3.94
C TYR A 16 9.99 18.38 -3.93
N LEU A 17 10.33 17.30 -4.64
CA LEU A 17 11.70 16.77 -4.71
C LEU A 17 12.64 17.59 -5.60
N GLU A 18 12.12 18.34 -6.58
CA GLU A 18 12.88 19.33 -7.36
C GLU A 18 13.48 20.45 -6.46
N GLY A 19 13.01 20.57 -5.21
CA GLY A 19 13.63 21.43 -4.19
C GLY A 19 13.28 22.91 -4.30
N GLU A 20 12.51 23.30 -5.32
CA GLU A 20 12.12 24.71 -5.54
C GLU A 20 11.08 25.21 -4.52
N LEU A 21 10.30 24.31 -3.90
CA LEU A 21 9.14 24.69 -3.08
C LEU A 21 9.07 23.92 -1.75
N SER A 22 8.76 24.65 -0.68
CA SER A 22 8.47 24.05 0.64
C SER A 22 7.16 23.24 0.62
N LEU A 23 7.03 22.24 1.51
CA LEU A 23 5.80 21.42 1.66
C LEU A 23 4.52 22.27 1.75
N LYS A 24 4.57 23.39 2.46
CA LYS A 24 3.45 24.35 2.57
C LYS A 24 3.11 25.01 1.22
N SER A 25 4.12 25.39 0.45
CA SER A 25 3.94 26.03 -0.86
C SER A 25 3.36 25.05 -1.88
N VAL A 26 3.89 23.83 -1.94
CA VAL A 26 3.37 22.75 -2.79
C VAL A 26 1.94 22.39 -2.37
N GLY A 27 1.69 22.21 -1.07
CA GLY A 27 0.34 21.95 -0.57
C GLY A 27 -0.66 23.04 -0.94
N LYS A 28 -0.28 24.31 -0.81
CA LYS A 28 -1.13 25.45 -1.19
C LYS A 28 -1.38 25.51 -2.71
N MET A 29 -0.36 25.25 -3.53
CA MET A 29 -0.46 25.26 -4.99
C MET A 29 -1.43 24.22 -5.52
N TYR A 30 -1.42 23.01 -4.96
CA TYR A 30 -2.27 21.90 -5.40
C TYR A 30 -3.54 21.73 -4.54
N ASN A 31 -3.77 22.61 -3.57
CA ASN A 31 -4.85 22.51 -2.57
C ASN A 31 -4.84 21.16 -1.79
N ILE A 32 -3.65 20.69 -1.43
CA ILE A 32 -3.41 19.43 -0.72
C ILE A 32 -2.81 19.74 0.65
N ASP A 33 -3.21 18.96 1.65
CA ASP A 33 -2.58 19.06 2.97
C ASP A 33 -1.07 18.75 2.89
N PRO A 34 -0.20 19.59 3.46
CA PRO A 34 1.25 19.40 3.41
C PRO A 34 1.71 18.05 3.99
N SER A 35 0.95 17.45 4.92
CA SER A 35 1.24 16.11 5.46
C SER A 35 1.01 15.03 4.40
N THR A 36 0.03 15.22 3.52
CA THR A 36 -0.24 14.32 2.39
C THR A 36 0.87 14.40 1.35
N VAL A 37 1.34 15.61 1.01
CA VAL A 37 2.49 15.84 0.13
C VAL A 37 3.74 15.15 0.68
N ARG A 38 4.03 15.33 1.97
CA ARG A 38 5.17 14.67 2.64
C ARG A 38 5.09 13.15 2.54
N LYS A 39 3.90 12.57 2.76
CA LYS A 39 3.68 11.13 2.66
C LYS A 39 3.91 10.62 1.25
N TRP A 40 3.40 11.32 0.24
CA TRP A 40 3.59 10.97 -1.16
C TRP A 40 5.06 11.04 -1.58
N ALA A 41 5.74 12.13 -1.25
CA ALA A 41 7.17 12.29 -1.52
C ALA A 41 8.03 11.22 -0.84
N TYR A 42 7.74 10.88 0.41
CA TYR A 42 8.47 9.83 1.13
C TYR A 42 8.27 8.45 0.49
N VAL A 43 7.03 8.10 0.15
CA VAL A 43 6.71 6.83 -0.52
C VAL A 43 7.34 6.78 -1.91
N TYR A 44 7.31 7.89 -2.64
CA TYR A 44 7.89 8.01 -3.98
C TYR A 44 9.41 7.82 -3.94
N ARG A 45 10.10 8.47 -2.99
CA ARG A 45 11.55 8.35 -2.81
C ARG A 45 11.98 6.92 -2.42
N LYS A 46 11.20 6.24 -1.57
CA LYS A 46 11.59 4.94 -1.00
C LYS A 46 11.22 3.75 -1.89
N HIS A 47 10.10 3.84 -2.60
CA HIS A 47 9.48 2.70 -3.27
C HIS A 47 8.95 3.02 -4.69
N GLY A 48 9.18 4.25 -5.19
CA GLY A 48 8.75 4.68 -6.51
C GLY A 48 7.23 4.81 -6.68
N LEU A 49 6.80 5.11 -7.91
CA LEU A 49 5.40 5.32 -8.30
C LEU A 49 4.47 4.15 -8.00
N LYS A 50 4.99 2.92 -8.09
CA LYS A 50 4.22 1.68 -7.91
C LYS A 50 3.58 1.54 -6.52
N THR A 51 4.02 2.32 -5.53
CA THR A 51 3.49 2.28 -4.16
C THR A 51 2.67 3.51 -3.76
N LEU A 52 2.65 4.58 -4.58
CA LEU A 52 1.70 5.69 -4.41
C LEU A 52 0.29 5.34 -4.87
N THR A 53 0.17 4.22 -5.59
CA THR A 53 -1.12 3.61 -5.85
C THR A 53 -1.61 3.27 -4.44
N GLY A 54 -2.72 3.85 -4.00
CA GLY A 54 -3.37 3.42 -2.76
C GLY A 54 -3.91 1.99 -2.88
N GLN A 55 -3.40 1.18 -3.81
CA GLN A 55 -3.71 -0.21 -3.93
C GLN A 55 -3.14 -0.87 -2.69
N LYS A 56 -4.05 -1.16 -1.75
CA LYS A 56 -3.96 -2.40 -0.97
C LYS A 56 -3.42 -3.45 -1.92
N ARG A 57 -2.31 -4.13 -1.58
CA ARG A 57 -1.82 -5.25 -2.40
C ARG A 57 -3.04 -6.08 -2.79
N ARG A 58 -3.40 -6.06 -4.07
CA ARG A 58 -4.49 -6.89 -4.56
C ARG A 58 -3.88 -8.27 -4.63
N TYR A 59 -4.05 -9.00 -3.53
CA TYR A 59 -3.82 -10.43 -3.53
C TYR A 59 -4.89 -11.02 -4.43
N ASP A 60 -4.46 -11.70 -5.48
CA ASP A 60 -5.35 -12.44 -6.35
C ASP A 60 -6.17 -13.44 -5.53
N ASP A 61 -7.40 -13.73 -5.92
CA ASP A 61 -8.24 -14.65 -5.16
C ASP A 61 -7.61 -16.05 -5.11
N ASN A 62 -6.91 -16.47 -6.18
CA ASN A 62 -6.12 -17.70 -6.21
C ASN A 62 -4.95 -17.68 -5.20
N PHE A 63 -4.31 -16.52 -5.03
CA PHE A 63 -3.24 -16.36 -4.05
C PHE A 63 -3.79 -16.46 -2.62
N ARG A 64 -4.92 -15.80 -2.32
CA ARG A 64 -5.55 -15.87 -1.00
C ARG A 64 -5.96 -17.29 -0.65
N LEU A 65 -6.56 -18.01 -1.59
CA LEU A 65 -6.95 -19.40 -1.42
C LEU A 65 -5.73 -20.28 -1.13
N ASN A 66 -4.63 -20.09 -1.86
CA ASN A 66 -3.41 -20.86 -1.61
C ASN A 66 -2.83 -20.59 -0.22
N VAL A 67 -2.81 -19.33 0.23
CA VAL A 67 -2.36 -18.97 1.59
C VAL A 67 -3.24 -19.59 2.67
N VAL A 68 -4.57 -19.55 2.49
CA VAL A 68 -5.51 -20.14 3.44
C VAL A 68 -5.39 -21.66 3.47
N ARG A 69 -5.26 -22.30 2.30
CA ARG A 69 -5.03 -23.74 2.21
C ARG A 69 -3.73 -24.13 2.90
N ASP A 70 -2.64 -23.40 2.71
CA ASP A 70 -1.38 -23.65 3.42
C ASP A 70 -1.56 -23.58 4.95
N VAL A 71 -2.35 -22.63 5.46
CA VAL A 71 -2.63 -22.51 6.89
C VAL A 71 -3.48 -23.67 7.43
N ILE A 72 -4.51 -24.09 6.69
CA ILE A 72 -5.45 -25.13 7.14
C ILE A 72 -4.87 -26.54 6.93
N ASP A 73 -4.31 -26.80 5.75
CA ASP A 73 -3.82 -28.12 5.29
C ASP A 73 -2.44 -28.44 5.85
N ASN A 74 -1.53 -27.46 5.88
CA ASN A 74 -0.17 -27.67 6.40
C ASN A 74 -0.03 -27.26 7.88
N SER A 75 -1.13 -26.93 8.56
CA SER A 75 -1.15 -26.44 9.95
C SER A 75 -0.18 -25.27 10.20
N LEU A 76 0.08 -24.44 9.17
CA LEU A 76 0.97 -23.30 9.30
C LEU A 76 0.33 -22.23 10.16
N SER A 77 1.08 -21.71 11.13
CA SER A 77 0.64 -20.55 11.88
C SER A 77 0.46 -19.34 10.96
N ILE A 78 -0.51 -18.49 11.27
CA ILE A 78 -0.78 -17.24 10.53
C ILE A 78 0.48 -16.37 10.38
N ARG A 79 1.36 -16.41 11.38
CA ARG A 79 2.66 -15.73 11.37
C ARG A 79 3.63 -16.36 10.36
N GLU A 80 3.75 -17.69 10.37
CA GLU A 80 4.60 -18.43 9.43
C GLU A 80 4.14 -18.20 7.99
N ALA A 81 2.83 -18.27 7.74
CA ALA A 81 2.27 -17.94 6.43
C ALA A 81 2.52 -16.47 6.04
N ALA A 82 2.40 -15.52 6.98
CA ALA A 82 2.71 -14.12 6.71
C ALA A 82 4.17 -13.90 6.29
N VAL A 83 5.11 -14.61 6.93
CA VAL A 83 6.53 -14.57 6.57
C VAL A 83 6.76 -15.25 5.22
N LYS A 84 6.27 -16.48 5.03
CA LYS A 84 6.42 -17.27 3.79
C LYS A 84 5.91 -16.54 2.56
N TYR A 85 4.77 -15.86 2.68
CA TYR A 85 4.12 -15.16 1.57
C TYR A 85 4.39 -13.64 1.53
N GLY A 86 5.24 -13.13 2.43
CA GLY A 86 5.60 -11.71 2.49
C GLY A 86 4.41 -10.78 2.74
N ILE A 87 3.46 -11.20 3.57
CA ILE A 87 2.26 -10.45 3.93
C ILE A 87 2.57 -9.61 5.17
N PRO A 88 2.62 -8.27 5.06
CA PRO A 88 3.05 -7.41 6.16
C PRO A 88 2.05 -7.35 7.32
N ALA A 89 0.78 -7.67 7.07
CA ALA A 89 -0.27 -7.65 8.08
C ALA A 89 -0.86 -9.04 8.25
N PHE A 90 -0.45 -9.75 9.30
CA PHE A 90 -0.95 -11.09 9.68
C PHE A 90 -2.48 -11.13 9.81
N ASN A 91 -3.08 -10.02 10.29
CA ASN A 91 -4.54 -9.91 10.41
C ASN A 91 -5.27 -9.97 9.06
N THR A 92 -4.55 -9.80 7.93
CA THR A 92 -5.09 -9.99 6.58
C THR A 92 -5.38 -11.46 6.30
N ILE A 93 -4.49 -12.35 6.74
CA ILE A 93 -4.64 -13.80 6.58
C ILE A 93 -5.79 -14.31 7.45
N SER A 94 -5.91 -13.85 8.71
CA SER A 94 -7.05 -14.18 9.57
C SER A 94 -8.40 -13.82 8.93
N LYS A 95 -8.47 -12.68 8.25
CA LYS A 95 -9.68 -12.27 7.50
C LYS A 95 -9.95 -13.18 6.31
N TRP A 96 -8.92 -13.67 5.62
CA TRP A 96 -9.10 -14.64 4.54
C TRP A 96 -9.60 -15.96 5.08
N ILE A 97 -8.97 -16.51 6.12
CA ILE A 97 -9.39 -17.77 6.74
C ILE A 97 -10.88 -17.71 7.13
N LYS A 98 -11.31 -16.64 7.83
CA LYS A 98 -12.73 -16.44 8.15
C LYS A 98 -13.62 -16.40 6.90
N LYS A 99 -13.19 -15.71 5.85
CA LYS A 99 -13.97 -15.58 4.61
C LYS A 99 -14.11 -16.89 3.82
N TYR A 100 -13.10 -17.76 3.85
CA TYR A 100 -13.12 -19.04 3.14
C TYR A 100 -13.58 -20.21 4.02
N SER A 101 -13.82 -19.97 5.31
CA SER A 101 -14.32 -20.95 6.29
C SER A 101 -15.80 -20.76 6.63
N GLU A 102 -16.48 -19.79 5.99
CA GLU A 102 -17.92 -19.51 6.11
C GLU A 102 -18.65 -19.96 4.84
#